data_AF-A0A1X0P5Q7-F1
#
_entry.id   AF-A0A1X0P5Q7-F1
#
_cell.length_a   1.000
_cell.length_b   1.000
_cell.length_c   1.000
_cell.angle_alpha   90.00
_cell.angle_beta   90.00
_cell.angle_gamma   90.00
#
_symmetry.space_group_name_H-M   'P 1'
#
loop_
_entity.id
_entity.type
_entity.pdbx_description
1 polymer ?
#
loop_
_entity_poly.entity_id
_entity_poly.type
_entity_poly.pdbx_seq_one_letter_code
_entity_poly.pdbx_strand_id
1 'polypeptide(L)'
;MTTMFVQLRRVVYLLVFLTCISALVLAQGEKGVVTEVAKNDVEAAVIDQEKAWGTYLDIPNFTKDELGKNDILGETGNADLRDIVWRTLVIVRDSEIHFKNGTACASEWKKVVEANEKTVRDAEEATEKIKGLINRIDEVADPETKDKYGKKTPMKLKDACDAEKFAKLIQDIQEILGETKEKAPGKEVVFKIAEAKQAELLCKSKRSDVDHILRDLERKVEGITSYVGDYNRSDNAMLVKRVAEGINATLRNVTALIDNVTVQDRFAVGRIKTLVQEWKEAYAELERLADLRSAWTSDTSNQKCKIGEKQSQLEAISGLIKEPLEEIKNATDTVGAVDERAKETRKEYARLVIRNVTEAIKNVTTGMEEKKKEVARERARREEEARRAAEKARRKREEEERARQAAERVREEQARQAAEKAKEEQARQAAEKARLAAEQKAREKEARRAAEKAKQEEAEKAKKKKDDSSSPALVHSSLILLVLCVLGYTLVC
;
A
#
# COMPACT_ATOMS: atom_id res chain seq x y z
N MET A 1 -32.88 -37.02 -37.10
CA MET A 1 -33.55 -36.97 -35.78
C MET A 1 -32.71 -37.58 -34.64
N THR A 2 -31.86 -38.58 -34.89
CA THR A 2 -31.02 -39.23 -33.85
C THR A 2 -29.87 -38.36 -33.32
N THR A 3 -29.37 -37.40 -34.11
CA THR A 3 -28.26 -36.51 -33.70
C THR A 3 -28.66 -35.45 -32.65
N MET A 4 -29.90 -34.95 -32.70
CA MET A 4 -30.41 -34.03 -31.66
C MET A 4 -30.58 -34.71 -30.30
N PHE A 5 -30.94 -36.00 -30.28
CA PHE A 5 -31.11 -36.76 -29.04
C PHE A 5 -29.80 -36.94 -28.27
N VAL A 6 -28.67 -37.03 -28.98
CA VAL A 6 -27.34 -37.15 -28.37
C VAL A 6 -26.89 -35.82 -27.75
N GLN A 7 -27.22 -34.69 -28.38
CA GLN A 7 -26.89 -33.37 -27.84
C GLN A 7 -27.70 -33.05 -26.58
N LEU A 8 -29.00 -33.37 -26.58
CA LEU A 8 -29.86 -33.19 -25.39
C LEU A 8 -29.39 -34.03 -24.20
N ARG A 9 -28.96 -35.28 -24.42
CA ARG A 9 -28.43 -36.12 -23.34
C ARG A 9 -27.16 -35.51 -22.72
N ARG A 10 -26.25 -34.95 -23.52
CA ARG A 10 -25.03 -34.30 -23.00
C ARG A 10 -25.32 -33.08 -22.13
N VAL A 11 -26.30 -32.26 -22.50
CA VAL A 11 -26.70 -31.09 -21.70
C VAL A 11 -27.31 -31.51 -20.37
N VAL A 12 -28.15 -32.56 -20.36
CA VAL A 12 -28.74 -33.09 -19.12
C VAL A 12 -27.67 -33.64 -18.18
N TYR A 13 -26.67 -34.38 -18.68
CA TYR A 13 -25.57 -34.86 -17.84
C TYR A 13 -24.75 -33.71 -17.24
N LEU A 14 -24.53 -32.63 -18.01
CA LEU A 14 -23.77 -31.47 -17.55
C LEU A 14 -24.53 -30.69 -16.46
N LEU A 15 -25.86 -30.56 -16.60
CA LEU A 15 -26.73 -29.98 -15.57
C LEU A 15 -26.77 -30.82 -14.30
N VAL A 16 -26.91 -32.14 -14.41
CA VAL A 16 -26.88 -33.04 -13.24
C VAL A 16 -25.52 -32.97 -12.55
N PHE A 17 -24.43 -32.95 -13.31
CA PHE A 17 -23.08 -32.83 -12.77
C PHE A 17 -22.87 -31.49 -12.05
N LEU A 18 -23.32 -30.37 -12.63
CA LEU A 18 -23.30 -29.06 -11.97
C LEU A 18 -24.14 -29.06 -10.69
N THR A 19 -25.32 -29.67 -10.71
CA THR A 19 -26.20 -29.77 -9.53
C THR A 19 -25.55 -30.63 -8.43
N CYS A 20 -24.87 -31.72 -8.79
CA CYS A 20 -24.09 -32.53 -7.86
C CYS A 20 -22.90 -31.76 -7.28
N ILE A 21 -22.19 -30.94 -8.08
CA ILE A 21 -21.10 -30.08 -7.56
C ILE A 21 -21.66 -29.05 -6.58
N SER A 22 -22.79 -28.40 -6.91
CA SER A 22 -23.43 -27.44 -6.02
C SER A 22 -23.87 -28.09 -4.71
N ALA A 23 -24.44 -29.30 -4.76
CA ALA A 23 -24.82 -30.07 -3.59
C ALA A 23 -23.62 -30.54 -2.76
N LEU A 24 -22.50 -30.90 -3.40
CA LEU A 24 -21.25 -31.27 -2.71
C LEU A 24 -20.64 -30.08 -1.96
N VAL A 25 -20.64 -28.90 -2.57
CA VAL A 25 -20.16 -27.65 -1.96
C VAL A 25 -21.06 -27.24 -0.78
N LEU A 26 -22.38 -27.40 -0.92
CA LEU A 26 -23.33 -27.16 0.18
C LEU A 26 -23.16 -28.18 1.32
N ALA A 27 -23.01 -29.47 1.01
CA ALA A 27 -22.85 -30.52 2.01
C ALA A 27 -21.51 -30.46 2.77
N GLN A 28 -20.47 -29.90 2.16
CA GLN A 28 -19.20 -29.61 2.85
C GLN A 28 -19.30 -28.39 3.79
N GLY A 29 -20.34 -27.55 3.66
CA GLY A 29 -20.58 -26.42 4.56
C GLY A 29 -21.21 -26.78 5.90
N GLU A 30 -21.87 -27.94 6.02
CA GLU A 30 -22.64 -28.30 7.23
C GLU A 30 -21.98 -29.36 8.14
N LYS A 31 -20.94 -30.06 7.66
CA LYS A 31 -20.18 -30.96 8.55
C LYS A 31 -19.20 -30.15 9.37
N GLY A 32 -19.63 -29.80 10.57
CA GLY A 32 -18.83 -29.37 11.72
C GLY A 32 -17.39 -29.04 11.39
N VAL A 33 -17.17 -27.78 11.03
CA VAL A 33 -15.84 -27.18 10.98
C VAL A 33 -15.27 -27.26 12.40
N VAL A 34 -14.57 -28.35 12.68
CA VAL A 34 -13.42 -28.30 13.57
C VAL A 34 -12.58 -27.15 13.00
N THR A 35 -12.47 -26.11 13.79
CA THR A 35 -11.66 -24.92 13.58
C THR A 35 -10.18 -25.29 13.51
N GLU A 36 -9.78 -26.10 12.53
CA GLU A 36 -8.46 -25.95 11.95
C GLU A 36 -8.52 -24.64 11.17
N VAL A 37 -8.10 -23.58 11.88
CA VAL A 37 -7.68 -22.31 11.31
C VAL A 37 -6.62 -22.65 10.28
N ALA A 38 -7.05 -22.92 9.04
CA ALA A 38 -6.19 -22.85 7.89
C ALA A 38 -5.66 -21.42 7.88
N LYS A 39 -4.45 -21.24 8.41
CA LYS A 39 -3.59 -20.08 8.22
C LYS A 39 -3.23 -20.04 6.73
N ASN A 40 -4.23 -19.85 5.89
CA ASN A 40 -4.01 -19.23 4.61
C ASN A 40 -3.62 -17.82 5.00
N ASP A 41 -2.31 -17.56 5.03
CA ASP A 41 -1.71 -16.24 5.06
C ASP A 41 -2.10 -15.54 3.74
N VAL A 42 -3.40 -15.34 3.53
CA VAL A 42 -3.90 -14.28 2.67
C VAL A 42 -3.49 -13.04 3.43
N GLU A 43 -2.28 -12.58 3.11
CA GLU A 43 -1.69 -11.36 3.64
C GLU A 43 -2.78 -10.31 3.56
N ALA A 44 -3.38 -10.00 4.73
CA ALA A 44 -4.54 -9.14 4.78
C ALA A 44 -4.12 -7.87 4.04
N ALA A 45 -4.89 -7.45 3.04
CA ALA A 45 -4.52 -6.27 2.27
C ALA A 45 -4.30 -5.13 3.27
N VAL A 46 -3.05 -4.73 3.52
CA VAL A 46 -2.71 -3.59 4.36
C VAL A 46 -2.29 -2.52 3.37
N ILE A 47 -3.05 -1.42 3.35
CA ILE A 47 -2.59 -0.24 2.63
C ILE A 47 -1.49 0.39 3.47
N ASP A 48 -0.27 0.30 2.96
CA ASP A 48 0.80 1.21 3.34
C ASP A 48 0.39 2.63 2.92
N GLN A 49 -0.16 3.37 3.88
CA GLN A 49 -0.70 4.72 3.65
C GLN A 49 0.40 5.68 3.18
N GLU A 50 1.63 5.52 3.67
CA GLU A 50 2.74 6.39 3.27
C GLU A 50 3.13 6.15 1.82
N LYS A 51 3.23 4.89 1.41
CA LYS A 51 3.47 4.52 0.00
C LYS A 51 2.34 4.98 -0.92
N ALA A 52 1.09 4.80 -0.49
CA ALA A 52 -0.08 5.25 -1.24
C ALA A 52 -0.06 6.78 -1.44
N TRP A 53 0.20 7.54 -0.36
CA TRP A 53 0.30 9.00 -0.43
C TRP A 53 1.48 9.49 -1.28
N GLY A 54 2.63 8.82 -1.19
CA GLY A 54 3.79 9.10 -2.05
C GLY A 54 3.43 9.03 -3.54
N THR A 55 2.60 8.07 -3.93
CA THR A 55 2.14 7.92 -5.32
C THR A 55 1.32 9.12 -5.80
N TYR A 56 0.45 9.69 -4.94
CA TYR A 56 -0.32 10.91 -5.27
C TYR A 56 0.53 12.19 -5.25
N LEU A 57 1.64 12.17 -4.55
CA LEU A 57 2.59 13.29 -4.48
C LEU A 57 3.47 13.40 -5.73
N ASP A 58 3.69 12.29 -6.42
CA ASP A 58 4.48 12.23 -7.65
C ASP A 58 3.66 12.61 -8.90
N ILE A 59 2.39 13.01 -8.74
CA ILE A 59 1.55 13.45 -9.86
C ILE A 59 2.15 14.72 -10.49
N PRO A 60 2.52 14.69 -11.79
CA PRO A 60 3.11 15.85 -12.42
C PRO A 60 2.08 16.98 -12.59
N ASN A 61 2.51 18.22 -12.38
CA ASN A 61 1.64 19.39 -12.57
C ASN A 61 1.69 19.96 -13.99
N PHE A 62 1.81 19.11 -15.01
CA PHE A 62 1.81 19.59 -16.39
C PHE A 62 0.49 20.27 -16.73
N THR A 63 0.55 21.35 -17.48
CA THR A 63 -0.57 21.99 -18.17
C THR A 63 -0.69 21.47 -19.60
N LYS A 64 -1.86 21.63 -20.22
CA LYS A 64 -2.07 21.21 -21.62
C LYS A 64 -1.09 21.92 -22.57
N ASP A 65 -0.77 23.18 -22.30
CA ASP A 65 0.15 23.98 -23.11
C ASP A 65 1.61 23.54 -22.94
N GLU A 66 2.05 23.20 -21.73
CA GLU A 66 3.39 22.64 -21.49
C GLU A 66 3.58 21.31 -22.21
N LEU A 67 2.55 20.44 -22.21
CA LEU A 67 2.58 19.22 -23.02
C LEU A 67 2.67 19.53 -24.52
N GLY A 68 2.04 20.62 -24.98
CA GLY A 68 2.13 21.09 -26.36
C GLY A 68 3.50 21.68 -26.75
N LYS A 69 4.32 22.08 -25.77
CA LYS A 69 5.69 22.60 -26.00
C LYS A 69 6.76 21.51 -25.94
N ASN A 70 6.43 20.29 -25.53
CA ASN A 70 7.36 19.17 -25.49
C ASN A 70 7.76 18.75 -26.91
N ASP A 71 9.03 18.46 -27.13
CA ASP A 71 9.59 18.17 -28.46
C ASP A 71 8.85 17.05 -29.22
N ILE A 72 8.31 16.07 -28.49
CA ILE A 72 7.58 14.94 -29.09
C ILE A 72 6.06 15.20 -29.08
N LEU A 73 5.48 15.53 -27.93
CA LEU A 73 4.03 15.72 -27.80
C LEU A 73 3.51 17.00 -28.48
N GLY A 74 4.40 17.93 -28.80
CA GLY A 74 4.13 19.15 -29.54
C GLY A 74 4.09 18.96 -31.06
N GLU A 75 4.64 17.85 -31.58
CA GLU A 75 4.58 17.53 -33.00
C GLU A 75 3.12 17.41 -33.46
N THR A 76 2.80 17.94 -34.64
CA THR A 76 1.43 17.93 -35.18
C THR A 76 0.88 16.52 -35.35
N GLY A 77 1.75 15.53 -35.62
CA GLY A 77 1.38 14.11 -35.70
C GLY A 77 1.02 13.46 -34.37
N ASN A 78 1.40 14.07 -33.24
CA ASN A 78 1.23 13.50 -31.89
C ASN A 78 0.09 14.16 -31.09
N ALA A 79 -0.83 14.86 -31.76
CA ALA A 79 -1.94 15.55 -31.11
C ALA A 79 -2.84 14.60 -30.28
N ASP A 80 -3.09 13.39 -30.79
CA ASP A 80 -3.91 12.38 -30.09
C ASP A 80 -3.18 11.79 -28.88
N LEU A 81 -1.88 11.50 -29.01
CA LEU A 81 -1.04 11.08 -27.89
C LEU A 81 -1.00 12.15 -26.78
N ARG A 82 -0.85 13.42 -27.16
CA ARG A 82 -0.90 14.54 -26.21
C ARG A 82 -2.25 14.63 -25.50
N ASP A 83 -3.36 14.48 -26.22
CA ASP A 83 -4.70 14.54 -25.64
C ASP A 83 -4.95 13.37 -24.67
N ILE A 84 -4.51 12.15 -24.99
CA ILE A 84 -4.64 11.01 -24.09
C ILE A 84 -3.75 11.14 -22.85
N VAL A 85 -2.51 11.64 -22.97
CA VAL A 85 -1.63 11.94 -21.83
C VAL A 85 -2.29 12.98 -20.93
N TRP A 86 -2.82 14.06 -21.50
CA TRP A 86 -3.53 15.10 -20.74
C TRP A 86 -4.76 14.54 -20.00
N ARG A 87 -5.62 13.78 -20.69
CA ARG A 87 -6.81 13.18 -20.06
C ARG A 87 -6.44 12.18 -18.96
N THR A 88 -5.38 11.39 -19.16
CA THR A 88 -4.86 10.47 -18.13
C THR A 88 -4.44 11.25 -16.90
N LEU A 89 -3.75 12.38 -17.08
CA LEU A 89 -3.31 13.23 -15.98
C LEU A 89 -4.49 13.84 -15.20
N VAL A 90 -5.56 14.25 -15.89
CA VAL A 90 -6.80 14.72 -15.26
C VAL A 90 -7.42 13.61 -14.41
N ILE A 91 -7.60 12.40 -14.95
CA ILE A 91 -8.17 11.26 -14.22
C ILE A 91 -7.31 10.89 -13.01
N VAL A 92 -5.98 10.90 -13.17
CA VAL A 92 -5.02 10.69 -12.09
C VAL A 92 -5.21 11.70 -10.95
N ARG A 93 -5.40 12.99 -11.25
CA ARG A 93 -5.66 14.01 -10.22
C ARG A 93 -7.01 13.80 -9.54
N ASP A 94 -8.05 13.53 -10.33
CA ASP A 94 -9.42 13.34 -9.81
C ASP A 94 -9.54 12.06 -8.96
N SER A 95 -8.70 11.05 -9.24
CA SER A 95 -8.68 9.78 -8.52
C SER A 95 -8.36 9.91 -7.03
N GLU A 96 -7.70 11.01 -6.62
CA GLU A 96 -7.38 11.28 -5.22
C GLU A 96 -8.65 11.33 -4.34
N ILE A 97 -9.74 11.90 -4.85
CA ILE A 97 -11.03 11.95 -4.14
C ILE A 97 -11.58 10.53 -3.93
N HIS A 98 -11.45 9.67 -4.94
CA HIS A 98 -11.92 8.29 -4.89
C HIS A 98 -11.10 7.43 -3.93
N PHE A 99 -9.78 7.63 -3.89
CA PHE A 99 -8.92 7.03 -2.88
C PHE A 99 -9.34 7.46 -1.48
N LYS A 100 -9.44 8.77 -1.20
CA LYS A 100 -9.85 9.32 0.11
C LYS A 100 -11.18 8.73 0.56
N ASN A 101 -12.18 8.75 -0.33
CA ASN A 101 -13.51 8.22 -0.06
C ASN A 101 -13.50 6.72 0.21
N GLY A 102 -12.80 5.93 -0.61
CA GLY A 102 -12.71 4.48 -0.46
C GLY A 102 -11.99 4.08 0.83
N THR A 103 -10.87 4.72 1.17
CA THR A 103 -10.13 4.44 2.41
C THR A 103 -10.91 4.82 3.66
N ALA A 104 -11.57 5.97 3.65
CA ALA A 104 -12.40 6.41 4.77
C ALA A 104 -13.59 5.46 4.98
N CYS A 105 -14.25 5.06 3.89
CA CYS A 105 -15.37 4.13 3.98
C CYS A 105 -14.93 2.76 4.51
N ALA A 106 -13.83 2.21 4.01
CA ALA A 106 -13.29 0.94 4.49
C ALA A 106 -12.96 1.00 5.99
N SER A 107 -12.35 2.09 6.46
CA SER A 107 -12.03 2.31 7.87
C SER A 107 -13.27 2.38 8.75
N GLU A 108 -14.27 3.19 8.38
CA GLU A 108 -15.51 3.31 9.16
C GLU A 108 -16.33 2.02 9.16
N TRP A 109 -16.42 1.35 8.01
CA TRP A 109 -17.12 0.07 7.94
C TRP A 109 -16.43 -0.99 8.80
N LYS A 110 -15.09 -1.03 8.82
CA LYS A 110 -14.33 -1.93 9.71
C LYS A 110 -14.68 -1.70 11.19
N LYS A 111 -14.81 -0.45 11.65
CA LYS A 111 -15.23 -0.15 13.04
C LYS A 111 -16.62 -0.70 13.35
N VAL A 112 -17.57 -0.57 12.42
CA VAL A 112 -18.93 -1.11 12.58
C VAL A 112 -18.91 -2.64 12.65
N VAL A 113 -18.10 -3.28 11.81
CA VAL A 113 -17.91 -4.75 11.84
C VAL A 113 -17.29 -5.19 13.17
N GLU A 114 -16.22 -4.54 13.64
CA GLU A 114 -15.57 -4.84 14.92
C GLU A 114 -16.53 -4.65 16.11
N ALA A 115 -17.38 -3.63 16.07
CA ALA A 115 -18.42 -3.40 17.07
C ALA A 115 -19.45 -4.55 17.10
N ASN A 116 -19.88 -5.02 15.92
CA ASN A 116 -20.78 -6.18 15.81
C ASN A 116 -20.13 -7.46 16.30
N GLU A 117 -18.88 -7.73 15.93
CA GLU A 117 -18.15 -8.90 16.43
C GLU A 117 -18.00 -8.87 17.95
N LYS A 118 -17.73 -7.69 18.53
CA LYS A 118 -17.69 -7.52 19.99
C LYS A 118 -19.05 -7.86 20.60
N THR A 119 -20.14 -7.35 20.05
CA THR A 119 -21.49 -7.67 20.53
C THR A 119 -21.80 -9.16 20.44
N VAL A 120 -21.37 -9.85 19.38
CA VAL A 120 -21.52 -11.31 19.27
C VAL A 120 -20.75 -12.01 20.39
N ARG A 121 -19.47 -11.66 20.61
CA ARG A 121 -18.65 -12.26 21.67
C ARG A 121 -19.23 -12.03 23.07
N ASP A 122 -19.71 -10.80 23.34
CA ASP A 122 -20.26 -10.43 24.65
C ASP A 122 -21.56 -11.21 24.96
N ALA A 123 -22.34 -11.58 23.93
CA ALA A 123 -23.61 -12.28 24.07
C ALA A 123 -23.52 -13.81 23.89
N GLU A 124 -22.41 -14.34 23.35
CA GLU A 124 -22.26 -15.78 23.01
C GLU A 124 -22.46 -16.70 24.22
N GLU A 125 -21.78 -16.41 25.34
CA GLU A 125 -21.93 -17.20 26.59
C GLU A 125 -23.37 -17.18 27.12
N ALA A 126 -24.01 -16.00 27.12
CA ALA A 126 -25.38 -15.86 27.59
C ALA A 126 -26.37 -16.62 26.68
N THR A 127 -26.11 -16.61 25.38
CA THR A 127 -26.92 -17.33 24.38
C THR A 127 -26.85 -18.84 24.61
N GLU A 128 -25.66 -19.39 24.90
CA GLU A 128 -25.51 -20.82 25.20
C GLU A 128 -26.21 -21.22 26.51
N LYS A 129 -26.18 -20.38 27.54
CA LYS A 129 -26.96 -20.61 28.79
C LYS A 129 -28.46 -20.68 28.49
N ILE A 130 -28.97 -19.76 27.68
CA ILE A 130 -30.38 -19.73 27.29
C ILE A 130 -30.75 -20.96 26.44
N LYS A 131 -29.93 -21.37 25.47
CA LYS A 131 -30.15 -22.63 24.72
C LYS A 131 -30.19 -23.84 25.65
N GLY A 132 -29.33 -23.86 26.66
CA GLY A 132 -29.36 -24.87 27.72
C GLY A 132 -30.69 -24.93 28.46
N LEU A 133 -31.33 -23.78 28.73
CA LEU A 133 -32.68 -23.74 29.30
C LEU A 133 -33.73 -24.32 28.36
N ILE A 134 -33.68 -23.97 27.07
CA ILE A 134 -34.66 -24.47 26.08
C ILE A 134 -34.59 -25.99 25.97
N ASN A 135 -33.39 -26.57 25.90
CA ASN A 135 -33.23 -28.02 25.87
C ASN A 135 -33.83 -28.71 27.11
N ARG A 136 -33.76 -28.05 28.28
CA ARG A 136 -34.36 -28.58 29.51
C ARG A 136 -35.88 -28.40 29.58
N ILE A 137 -36.42 -27.39 28.90
CA ILE A 137 -37.87 -27.27 28.70
C ILE A 137 -38.37 -28.46 27.87
N ASP A 138 -37.65 -28.81 26.79
CA ASP A 138 -37.98 -29.96 25.95
C ASP A 138 -37.92 -31.29 26.71
N GLU A 139 -37.19 -31.39 27.84
CA GLU A 139 -37.19 -32.57 28.69
C GLU A 139 -38.50 -32.72 29.48
N VAL A 140 -39.11 -31.63 29.92
CA VAL A 140 -40.27 -31.63 30.85
C VAL A 140 -41.60 -31.28 30.19
N ALA A 141 -41.58 -30.62 29.04
CA ALA A 141 -42.75 -30.19 28.29
C ALA A 141 -42.68 -30.65 26.84
N ASP A 142 -43.85 -30.91 26.25
CA ASP A 142 -43.99 -31.07 24.82
C ASP A 142 -44.16 -29.69 24.17
N PRO A 143 -43.37 -29.36 23.13
CA PRO A 143 -43.38 -28.03 22.51
C PRO A 143 -44.73 -27.75 21.85
N GLU A 144 -45.00 -26.46 21.60
CA GLU A 144 -46.18 -26.05 20.83
C GLU A 144 -46.12 -26.68 19.43
N THR A 145 -47.10 -27.54 19.13
CA THR A 145 -47.25 -28.14 17.81
C THR A 145 -48.42 -27.51 17.08
N LYS A 146 -48.29 -27.35 15.76
CA LYS A 146 -49.43 -27.02 14.90
C LYS A 146 -50.06 -28.32 14.44
N ASP A 147 -51.38 -28.44 14.60
CA ASP A 147 -52.11 -29.53 13.99
C ASP A 147 -52.15 -29.37 12.45
N LYS A 148 -52.69 -30.37 11.76
CA LYS A 148 -52.85 -30.36 10.29
C LYS A 148 -53.70 -29.20 9.74
N TYR A 149 -54.44 -28.48 10.60
CA TYR A 149 -55.24 -27.31 10.25
C TYR A 149 -54.53 -25.99 10.61
N GLY A 150 -53.29 -26.06 11.10
CA GLY A 150 -52.54 -24.91 11.57
C GLY A 150 -52.98 -24.40 12.94
N LYS A 151 -53.89 -25.09 13.63
CA LYS A 151 -54.29 -24.73 14.99
C LYS A 151 -53.14 -25.09 15.92
N LYS A 152 -52.73 -24.09 16.71
CA LYS A 152 -51.70 -24.23 17.73
C LYS A 152 -52.23 -25.04 18.90
N THR A 153 -51.53 -26.12 19.25
CA THR A 153 -51.74 -26.83 20.50
C THR A 153 -50.84 -26.18 21.54
N PRO A 154 -51.38 -25.65 22.66
CA PRO A 154 -50.55 -25.02 23.68
C PRO A 154 -49.51 -26.02 24.20
N MET A 155 -48.37 -25.50 24.65
CA MET A 155 -47.37 -26.30 25.36
C MET A 155 -48.05 -27.07 26.50
N LYS A 156 -47.64 -28.32 26.71
CA LYS A 156 -48.15 -29.16 27.81
C LYS A 156 -46.99 -29.83 28.51
N LEU A 157 -47.10 -29.99 29.82
CA LEU A 157 -46.17 -30.86 30.55
C LEU A 157 -46.35 -32.30 30.10
N LYS A 158 -45.25 -33.03 29.97
CA LYS A 158 -45.28 -34.45 29.63
C LYS A 158 -46.02 -35.22 30.72
N ASP A 159 -46.70 -36.31 30.34
CA ASP A 159 -47.46 -37.15 31.29
C ASP A 159 -46.60 -37.68 32.44
N ALA A 160 -45.32 -37.93 32.18
CA ALA A 160 -44.34 -38.36 33.17
C ALA A 160 -43.64 -37.18 33.89
N CYS A 161 -44.33 -36.04 34.06
CA CYS A 161 -43.73 -34.85 34.65
C CYS A 161 -43.14 -35.14 36.04
N ASP A 162 -41.86 -34.82 36.18
CA ASP A 162 -41.08 -34.92 37.40
C ASP A 162 -41.10 -33.55 38.11
N ALA A 163 -41.77 -33.50 39.26
CA ALA A 163 -42.02 -32.27 39.99
C ALA A 163 -40.73 -31.58 40.45
N GLU A 164 -39.71 -32.36 40.81
CA GLU A 164 -38.43 -31.85 41.27
C GLU A 164 -37.65 -31.24 40.11
N LYS A 165 -37.60 -31.94 38.97
CA LYS A 165 -36.98 -31.41 37.74
C LYS A 165 -37.66 -30.15 37.25
N PHE A 166 -39.00 -30.11 37.26
CA PHE A 166 -39.76 -28.93 36.86
C PHE A 166 -39.50 -27.76 37.81
N ALA A 167 -39.56 -27.97 39.13
CA ALA A 167 -39.26 -26.94 40.11
C ALA A 167 -37.85 -26.37 39.96
N LYS A 168 -36.85 -27.23 39.73
CA LYS A 168 -35.48 -26.84 39.46
C LYS A 168 -35.35 -26.05 38.16
N LEU A 169 -36.02 -26.47 37.09
CA LEU A 169 -36.04 -25.72 35.83
C LEU A 169 -36.57 -24.29 36.01
N ILE A 170 -37.68 -24.12 36.72
CA ILE A 170 -38.26 -22.79 36.99
C ILE A 170 -37.29 -21.90 37.76
N GLN A 171 -36.59 -22.45 38.76
CA GLN A 171 -35.55 -21.72 39.49
C GLN A 171 -34.39 -21.31 38.59
N ASP A 172 -33.86 -22.26 37.82
CA ASP A 172 -32.71 -22.03 36.95
C ASP A 172 -33.04 -21.01 35.83
N ILE A 173 -34.29 -20.98 35.33
CA ILE A 173 -34.74 -19.94 34.40
C ILE A 173 -34.65 -18.56 35.04
N GLN A 174 -35.14 -18.38 36.27
CA GLN A 174 -35.10 -17.09 36.95
C GLN A 174 -33.66 -16.61 37.18
N GLU A 175 -32.79 -17.52 37.63
CA GLU A 175 -31.38 -17.26 37.86
C GLU A 175 -30.66 -16.85 36.57
N ILE A 176 -30.77 -17.66 35.51
CA ILE A 176 -30.10 -17.39 34.23
C ILE A 176 -30.66 -16.14 33.55
N LEU A 177 -31.97 -15.89 33.59
CA LEU A 177 -32.55 -14.64 33.06
C LEU A 177 -32.05 -13.41 33.83
N GLY A 178 -31.88 -13.53 35.15
CA GLY A 178 -31.26 -12.49 35.97
C GLY A 178 -29.80 -12.22 35.59
N GLU A 179 -29.00 -13.28 35.43
CA GLU A 179 -27.59 -13.18 35.04
C GLU A 179 -27.37 -12.63 33.63
N THR A 180 -28.27 -12.97 32.70
CA THR A 180 -28.10 -12.69 31.27
C THR A 180 -28.83 -11.44 30.79
N LYS A 181 -29.59 -10.77 31.66
CA LYS A 181 -30.40 -9.59 31.32
C LYS A 181 -29.63 -8.51 30.55
N GLU A 182 -28.43 -8.15 31.02
CA GLU A 182 -27.60 -7.10 30.40
C GLU A 182 -26.86 -7.57 29.13
N LYS A 183 -26.81 -8.88 28.88
CA LYS A 183 -26.17 -9.49 27.71
C LYS A 183 -27.17 -9.88 26.62
N ALA A 184 -28.46 -9.88 26.93
CA ALA A 184 -29.51 -10.15 25.97
C ALA A 184 -29.47 -9.09 24.85
N PRO A 185 -29.66 -9.47 23.58
CA PRO A 185 -29.62 -8.55 22.47
C PRO A 185 -30.81 -7.59 22.54
N GLY A 186 -30.61 -6.40 23.12
CA GLY A 186 -31.64 -5.38 23.18
C GLY A 186 -31.80 -4.61 21.86
N LYS A 187 -32.57 -3.52 21.95
CA LYS A 187 -32.81 -2.59 20.84
C LYS A 187 -31.51 -2.08 20.18
N GLU A 188 -30.47 -1.79 20.96
CA GLU A 188 -29.17 -1.33 20.45
C GLU A 188 -28.49 -2.35 19.53
N VAL A 189 -28.54 -3.63 19.89
CA VAL A 189 -27.91 -4.72 19.11
C VAL A 189 -28.56 -4.84 17.74
N VAL A 190 -29.90 -4.81 17.70
CA VAL A 190 -30.65 -4.84 16.44
C VAL A 190 -30.36 -3.60 15.58
N PHE A 191 -30.08 -2.45 16.20
CA PHE A 191 -29.69 -1.26 15.46
C PHE A 191 -28.28 -1.30 14.89
N LYS A 192 -27.31 -1.93 15.56
CA LYS A 192 -25.96 -2.14 14.99
C LYS A 192 -26.00 -2.99 13.71
N ILE A 193 -26.98 -3.90 13.58
CA ILE A 193 -27.27 -4.63 12.33
C ILE A 193 -27.71 -3.66 11.23
N ALA A 194 -28.59 -2.72 11.55
CA ALA A 194 -29.06 -1.71 10.61
C ALA A 194 -27.93 -0.75 10.21
N GLU A 195 -27.10 -0.34 11.18
CA GLU A 195 -25.92 0.50 10.96
C GLU A 195 -24.94 -0.16 9.99
N ALA A 196 -24.59 -1.43 10.23
CA ALA A 196 -23.74 -2.22 9.33
C ALA A 196 -24.32 -2.30 7.93
N LYS A 197 -25.64 -2.49 7.81
CA LYS A 197 -26.30 -2.52 6.50
C LYS A 197 -26.20 -1.19 5.76
N GLN A 198 -26.31 -0.06 6.47
CA GLN A 198 -26.15 1.27 5.87
C GLN A 198 -24.69 1.53 5.48
N ALA A 199 -23.72 1.13 6.32
CA ALA A 199 -22.30 1.20 5.99
C ALA A 199 -21.97 0.38 4.75
N GLU A 200 -22.49 -0.85 4.64
CA GLU A 200 -22.34 -1.72 3.47
C GLU A 200 -22.84 -1.02 2.19
N LEU A 201 -24.06 -0.45 2.23
CA LEU A 201 -24.65 0.23 1.07
C LEU A 201 -23.82 1.43 0.64
N LEU A 202 -23.42 2.28 1.59
CA LEU A 202 -22.60 3.46 1.33
C LEU A 202 -21.24 3.08 0.76
N CYS A 203 -20.55 2.10 1.34
CA CYS A 203 -19.23 1.68 0.89
C CYS A 203 -19.26 0.90 -0.43
N LYS A 204 -20.33 0.17 -0.74
CA LYS A 204 -20.53 -0.39 -2.08
C LYS A 204 -20.68 0.69 -3.14
N SER A 205 -21.40 1.78 -2.83
CA SER A 205 -21.47 2.92 -3.74
C SER A 205 -20.08 3.53 -3.97
N LYS A 206 -19.30 3.78 -2.90
CA LYS A 206 -17.93 4.31 -3.02
C LYS A 206 -16.97 3.38 -3.74
N ARG A 207 -17.11 2.08 -3.54
CA ARG A 207 -16.36 1.09 -4.30
C ARG A 207 -16.69 1.15 -5.79
N SER A 208 -17.97 1.23 -6.15
CA SER A 208 -18.38 1.36 -7.55
C SER A 208 -17.76 2.60 -8.21
N ASP A 209 -17.66 3.72 -7.46
CA ASP A 209 -16.97 4.92 -7.93
C ASP A 209 -15.47 4.64 -8.17
N VAL A 210 -14.79 3.93 -7.26
CA VAL A 210 -13.38 3.53 -7.42
C VAL A 210 -13.19 2.58 -8.61
N ASP A 211 -14.06 1.58 -8.78
CA ASP A 211 -14.03 0.62 -9.89
C ASP A 211 -14.25 1.30 -11.25
N HIS A 212 -15.03 2.38 -11.29
CA HIS A 212 -15.18 3.19 -12.49
C HIS A 212 -13.87 3.89 -12.87
N ILE A 213 -13.21 4.55 -11.92
CA ILE A 213 -11.93 5.22 -12.14
C ILE A 213 -10.82 4.23 -12.50
N LEU A 214 -10.79 3.05 -11.88
CA LEU A 214 -9.84 1.99 -12.23
C LEU A 214 -9.95 1.60 -13.71
N ARG A 215 -11.16 1.32 -14.19
CA ARG A 215 -11.40 0.96 -15.60
C ARG A 215 -11.08 2.08 -16.57
N ASP A 216 -11.30 3.33 -16.17
CA ASP A 216 -10.94 4.49 -16.98
C ASP A 216 -9.42 4.68 -17.03
N LEU A 217 -8.71 4.54 -15.91
CA LEU A 217 -7.25 4.57 -15.87
C LEU A 217 -6.63 3.47 -16.74
N GLU A 218 -7.12 2.23 -16.65
CA GLU A 218 -6.63 1.10 -17.46
C GLU A 218 -6.74 1.38 -18.95
N ARG A 219 -7.94 1.81 -19.40
CA ARG A 219 -8.18 2.15 -20.80
C ARG A 219 -7.28 3.27 -21.29
N LYS A 220 -6.99 4.26 -20.43
CA LYS A 220 -6.16 5.41 -20.77
C LYS A 220 -4.68 5.08 -20.80
N VAL A 221 -4.20 4.27 -19.86
CA VAL A 221 -2.84 3.72 -19.85
C VAL A 221 -2.62 2.86 -21.11
N GLU A 222 -3.56 1.98 -21.44
CA GLU A 222 -3.51 1.18 -22.67
C GLU A 222 -3.47 2.06 -23.93
N GLY A 223 -4.32 3.09 -23.99
CA GLY A 223 -4.32 4.02 -25.10
C GLY A 223 -3.06 4.89 -25.19
N ILE A 224 -2.33 5.16 -24.10
CA ILE A 224 -0.99 5.77 -24.19
C ILE A 224 -0.04 4.77 -24.86
N THR A 225 -0.08 3.49 -24.46
CA THR A 225 0.84 2.46 -24.97
C THR A 225 0.59 2.06 -26.43
N SER A 226 -0.59 2.33 -26.99
CA SER A 226 -0.86 2.03 -28.41
C SER A 226 -0.05 2.90 -29.38
N TYR A 227 0.50 4.04 -28.93
CA TYR A 227 1.39 4.90 -29.73
C TYR A 227 2.85 4.45 -29.59
N VAL A 228 3.12 3.20 -29.97
CA VAL A 228 4.45 2.59 -29.86
C VAL A 228 5.48 3.39 -30.67
N GLY A 229 6.60 3.77 -30.04
CA GLY A 229 7.61 4.64 -30.64
C GLY A 229 7.58 6.03 -30.03
N ASP A 230 6.57 6.83 -30.36
CA ASP A 230 6.46 8.22 -29.90
C ASP A 230 6.27 8.33 -28.38
N TYR A 231 5.50 7.41 -27.79
CA TYR A 231 5.40 7.30 -26.32
C TYR A 231 6.76 7.10 -25.66
N ASN A 232 7.61 6.20 -26.19
CA ASN A 232 8.92 5.88 -25.61
C ASN A 232 9.93 7.03 -25.77
N ARG A 233 9.66 7.96 -26.69
CA ARG A 233 10.49 9.16 -26.93
C ARG A 233 10.10 10.34 -26.02
N SER A 234 8.95 10.29 -25.37
CA SER A 234 8.46 11.38 -24.51
C SER A 234 8.56 11.02 -23.02
N ASP A 235 9.54 11.62 -22.33
CA ASP A 235 9.70 11.48 -20.88
C ASP A 235 8.43 11.86 -20.10
N ASN A 236 7.70 12.88 -20.57
CA ASN A 236 6.44 13.31 -19.96
C ASN A 236 5.35 12.25 -20.07
N ALA A 237 5.22 11.60 -21.24
CA ALA A 237 4.24 10.53 -21.44
C ALA A 237 4.59 9.30 -20.57
N MET A 238 5.87 8.93 -20.52
CA MET A 238 6.37 7.84 -19.67
C MET A 238 6.12 8.11 -18.18
N LEU A 239 6.35 9.35 -17.73
CA LEU A 239 6.10 9.75 -16.35
C LEU A 239 4.62 9.67 -16.00
N VAL A 240 3.74 10.23 -16.84
CA VAL A 240 2.28 10.18 -16.62
C VAL A 240 1.78 8.74 -16.58
N LYS A 241 2.25 7.87 -17.49
CA LYS A 241 1.90 6.45 -17.47
C LYS A 241 2.33 5.77 -16.17
N ARG A 242 3.59 5.95 -15.74
CA ARG A 242 4.11 5.35 -14.51
C ARG A 242 3.30 5.76 -13.29
N VAL A 243 2.96 7.04 -13.18
CA VAL A 243 2.11 7.55 -12.10
C VAL A 243 0.71 6.95 -12.17
N ALA A 244 0.10 6.89 -13.36
CA ALA A 244 -1.21 6.28 -13.55
C ALA A 244 -1.23 4.79 -13.15
N GLU A 245 -0.19 4.03 -13.47
CA GLU A 245 -0.04 2.64 -13.05
C GLU A 245 0.12 2.49 -11.54
N GLY A 246 0.92 3.36 -10.90
CA GLY A 246 1.06 3.39 -9.45
C GLY A 246 -0.27 3.70 -8.73
N ILE A 247 -1.02 4.67 -9.25
CA ILE A 247 -2.34 5.03 -8.73
C ILE A 247 -3.34 3.90 -8.95
N ASN A 248 -3.33 3.26 -10.12
CA ASN A 248 -4.16 2.09 -10.38
C ASN A 248 -3.90 0.99 -9.35
N ALA A 249 -2.64 0.65 -9.08
CA ALA A 249 -2.29 -0.33 -8.06
C ALA A 249 -2.79 0.09 -6.66
N THR A 250 -2.67 1.37 -6.32
CA THR A 250 -3.15 1.92 -5.04
C THR A 250 -4.68 1.81 -4.91
N LEU A 251 -5.43 2.14 -5.96
CA LEU A 251 -6.89 2.02 -5.98
C LEU A 251 -7.34 0.55 -5.95
N ARG A 252 -6.61 -0.37 -6.60
CA ARG A 252 -6.87 -1.82 -6.47
C ARG A 252 -6.74 -2.28 -5.02
N ASN A 253 -5.75 -1.79 -4.28
CA ASN A 253 -5.63 -2.08 -2.85
C ASN A 253 -6.83 -1.54 -2.05
N VAL A 254 -7.36 -0.36 -2.41
CA VAL A 254 -8.60 0.17 -1.80
C VAL A 254 -9.79 -0.75 -2.08
N THR A 255 -9.95 -1.25 -3.31
CA THR A 255 -11.02 -2.21 -3.62
C THR A 255 -10.89 -3.50 -2.83
N ALA A 256 -9.66 -4.02 -2.68
CA ALA A 256 -9.36 -5.21 -1.89
C ALA A 256 -9.65 -5.01 -0.40
N LEU A 257 -9.37 -3.82 0.16
CA LEU A 257 -9.78 -3.47 1.52
C LEU A 257 -11.30 -3.53 1.71
N ILE A 258 -12.05 -2.90 0.79
CA ILE A 258 -13.51 -2.88 0.87
C ILE A 258 -14.07 -4.29 0.70
N ASP A 259 -13.48 -5.11 -0.18
CA ASP A 259 -13.81 -6.54 -0.31
C ASP A 259 -13.62 -7.31 0.99
N ASN A 260 -12.46 -7.15 1.63
CA ASN A 260 -12.15 -7.84 2.88
C ASN A 260 -13.17 -7.48 3.98
N VAL A 261 -13.44 -6.18 4.16
CA VAL A 261 -14.46 -5.72 5.12
C VAL A 261 -15.85 -6.24 4.75
N THR A 262 -16.19 -6.33 3.46
CA THR A 262 -17.48 -6.90 3.00
C THR A 262 -17.62 -8.36 3.44
N VAL A 263 -16.54 -9.14 3.37
CA VAL A 263 -16.56 -10.55 3.79
C VAL A 263 -16.74 -10.64 5.32
N GLN A 264 -15.96 -9.88 6.08
CA GLN A 264 -16.06 -9.84 7.55
C GLN A 264 -17.45 -9.39 8.01
N ASP A 265 -18.00 -8.35 7.38
CA ASP A 265 -19.36 -7.84 7.63
C ASP A 265 -20.41 -8.92 7.46
N ARG A 266 -20.37 -9.70 6.37
CA ARG A 266 -21.34 -10.79 6.15
C ARG A 266 -21.31 -11.82 7.28
N PHE A 267 -20.13 -12.18 7.78
CA PHE A 267 -20.00 -13.12 8.89
C PHE A 267 -20.48 -12.50 10.20
N ALA A 268 -20.01 -11.30 10.55
CA ALA A 268 -20.39 -10.61 11.78
C ALA A 268 -21.89 -10.32 11.84
N VAL A 269 -22.45 -9.75 10.77
CA VAL A 269 -23.89 -9.44 10.62
C VAL A 269 -24.73 -10.73 10.55
N GLY A 270 -24.22 -11.79 9.93
CA GLY A 270 -24.87 -13.10 9.91
C GLY A 270 -24.98 -13.72 11.30
N ARG A 271 -23.88 -13.73 12.06
CA ARG A 271 -23.83 -14.25 13.44
C ARG A 271 -24.74 -13.48 14.37
N ILE A 272 -24.69 -12.15 14.36
CA ILE A 272 -25.52 -11.31 15.25
C ILE A 272 -27.02 -11.45 14.90
N LYS A 273 -27.39 -11.61 13.62
CA LYS A 273 -28.78 -11.89 13.23
C LYS A 273 -29.25 -13.24 13.75
N THR A 274 -28.39 -14.26 13.66
CA THR A 274 -28.67 -15.60 14.19
C THR A 274 -28.86 -15.52 15.69
N LEU A 275 -27.98 -14.81 16.40
CA LEU A 275 -28.08 -14.59 17.83
C LEU A 275 -29.40 -13.88 18.21
N VAL A 276 -29.76 -12.78 17.55
CA VAL A 276 -31.04 -12.09 17.80
C VAL A 276 -32.23 -13.03 17.58
N GLN A 277 -32.18 -13.89 16.57
CA GLN A 277 -33.23 -14.86 16.28
C GLN A 277 -33.31 -15.97 17.34
N GLU A 278 -32.16 -16.52 17.77
CA GLU A 278 -32.09 -17.52 18.84
C GLU A 278 -32.69 -16.99 20.16
N TRP A 279 -32.37 -15.74 20.52
CA TRP A 279 -32.96 -15.08 21.69
C TRP A 279 -34.46 -14.86 21.54
N LYS A 280 -34.92 -14.44 20.35
CA LYS A 280 -36.35 -14.25 20.06
C LYS A 280 -37.13 -15.57 20.21
N GLU A 281 -36.58 -16.66 19.69
CA GLU A 281 -37.17 -17.99 19.79
C GLU A 281 -37.16 -18.51 21.23
N ALA A 282 -36.04 -18.35 21.93
CA ALA A 282 -35.93 -18.76 23.32
C ALA A 282 -36.90 -18.01 24.24
N TYR A 283 -37.02 -16.69 24.09
CA TYR A 283 -37.99 -15.91 24.85
C TYR A 283 -39.44 -16.28 24.52
N ALA A 284 -39.76 -16.61 23.26
CA ALA A 284 -41.09 -17.10 22.91
C ALA A 284 -41.38 -18.47 23.56
N GLU A 285 -40.39 -19.36 23.66
CA GLU A 285 -40.54 -20.64 24.34
C GLU A 285 -40.70 -20.49 25.86
N LEU A 286 -39.92 -19.59 26.47
CA LEU A 286 -40.06 -19.23 27.88
C LEU A 286 -41.42 -18.57 28.17
N GLU A 287 -41.96 -17.78 27.24
CA GLU A 287 -43.29 -17.18 27.34
C GLU A 287 -44.38 -18.27 27.33
N ARG A 288 -44.28 -19.25 26.43
CA ARG A 288 -45.17 -20.42 26.40
C ARG A 288 -45.12 -21.22 27.70
N LEU A 289 -43.93 -21.40 28.27
CA LEU A 289 -43.75 -22.07 29.56
C LEU A 289 -44.44 -21.30 30.69
N ALA A 290 -44.27 -19.97 30.72
CA ALA A 290 -44.94 -19.11 31.70
C ALA A 290 -46.48 -19.15 31.55
N ASP A 291 -46.98 -19.32 30.32
CA ASP A 291 -48.41 -19.40 30.01
C ASP A 291 -49.07 -20.74 30.34
N LEU A 292 -48.31 -21.77 30.77
CA LEU A 292 -48.85 -23.05 31.26
C LEU A 292 -49.89 -22.86 32.38
N ARG A 293 -49.85 -21.72 33.08
CA ARG A 293 -50.88 -21.29 34.02
C ARG A 293 -52.28 -21.29 33.41
N SER A 294 -52.44 -20.75 32.21
CA SER A 294 -53.76 -20.53 31.57
C SER A 294 -54.39 -21.83 31.07
N ALA A 295 -53.55 -22.81 30.73
CA ALA A 295 -53.97 -24.13 30.28
C ALA A 295 -54.39 -25.06 31.42
N TRP A 296 -54.16 -24.67 32.68
CA TRP A 296 -54.50 -25.48 33.84
C TRP A 296 -55.96 -25.29 34.24
N THR A 297 -56.82 -26.25 33.87
CA THR A 297 -58.16 -26.41 34.45
C THR A 297 -58.05 -27.30 35.70
N SER A 298 -58.68 -26.89 36.80
CA SER A 298 -58.63 -27.55 38.12
C SER A 298 -59.07 -29.03 38.14
N ASP A 299 -59.60 -29.55 37.03
CA ASP A 299 -60.27 -30.83 36.93
C ASP A 299 -59.41 -31.97 36.35
N THR A 300 -58.19 -31.70 35.88
CA THR A 300 -57.33 -32.73 35.25
C THR A 300 -56.17 -33.15 36.16
N SER A 301 -56.08 -34.48 36.37
CA SER A 301 -55.21 -35.29 37.24
C SER A 301 -53.69 -35.10 37.15
N ASN A 302 -53.17 -34.00 36.59
CA ASN A 302 -51.75 -33.63 36.63
C ASN A 302 -51.34 -33.02 37.98
N GLN A 303 -51.83 -33.62 39.07
CA GLN A 303 -51.50 -33.27 40.46
C GLN A 303 -50.00 -33.41 40.74
N LYS A 304 -49.28 -34.22 39.94
CA LYS A 304 -47.89 -34.60 40.19
C LYS A 304 -46.92 -33.42 40.17
N CYS A 305 -47.03 -32.50 39.21
CA CYS A 305 -46.09 -31.37 39.08
C CYS A 305 -46.50 -30.09 39.81
N LYS A 306 -47.64 -30.11 40.54
CA LYS A 306 -48.05 -29.02 41.45
C LYS A 306 -47.90 -27.62 40.83
N ILE A 307 -48.33 -27.43 39.58
CA ILE A 307 -48.19 -26.16 38.83
C ILE A 307 -48.76 -24.97 39.61
N GLY A 308 -49.89 -25.17 40.31
CA GLY A 308 -50.50 -24.14 41.15
C GLY A 308 -49.57 -23.61 42.25
N GLU A 309 -48.70 -24.45 42.81
CA GLU A 309 -47.68 -24.02 43.80
C GLU A 309 -46.55 -23.20 43.16
N LYS A 310 -46.40 -23.24 41.83
CA LYS A 310 -45.36 -22.56 41.06
C LYS A 310 -45.84 -21.31 40.32
N GLN A 311 -47.09 -20.94 40.49
CA GLN A 311 -47.72 -19.83 39.75
C GLN A 311 -46.97 -18.50 39.93
N SER A 312 -46.58 -18.15 41.15
CA SER A 312 -45.84 -16.91 41.42
C SER A 312 -44.47 -16.87 40.73
N GLN A 313 -43.80 -18.03 40.62
CA GLN A 313 -42.52 -18.12 39.94
C GLN A 313 -42.67 -17.98 38.41
N LEU A 314 -43.72 -18.59 37.83
CA LEU A 314 -44.07 -18.43 36.42
C LEU A 314 -44.44 -16.98 36.07
N GLU A 315 -45.19 -16.29 36.95
CA GLU A 315 -45.49 -14.86 36.79
C GLU A 315 -44.22 -14.00 36.81
N ALA A 316 -43.27 -14.31 37.70
CA ALA A 316 -41.98 -13.63 37.73
C ALA A 316 -41.16 -13.87 36.46
N ILE A 317 -41.16 -15.10 35.92
CA ILE A 317 -40.51 -15.41 34.62
C ILE A 317 -41.16 -14.59 33.50
N SER A 318 -42.49 -14.56 33.42
CA SER A 318 -43.22 -13.74 32.44
C SER A 318 -42.83 -12.26 32.52
N GLY A 319 -42.67 -11.73 33.74
CA GLY A 319 -42.20 -10.37 33.97
C GLY A 319 -40.78 -10.11 33.45
N LEU A 320 -39.86 -11.08 33.59
CA LEU A 320 -38.47 -10.96 33.14
C LEU A 320 -38.30 -11.02 31.62
N ILE A 321 -39.18 -11.72 30.91
CA ILE A 321 -39.06 -11.94 29.45
C ILE A 321 -39.85 -10.93 28.61
N LYS A 322 -40.96 -10.40 29.15
CA LYS A 322 -41.93 -9.63 28.35
C LYS A 322 -41.32 -8.36 27.75
N GLU A 323 -40.61 -7.58 28.56
CA GLU A 323 -39.97 -6.34 28.10
C GLU A 323 -38.85 -6.63 27.08
N PRO A 324 -37.84 -7.49 27.35
CA PRO A 324 -36.82 -7.85 26.36
C PRO A 324 -37.37 -8.43 25.05
N LEU A 325 -38.38 -9.30 25.13
CA LEU A 325 -38.99 -9.90 23.94
C LEU A 325 -39.70 -8.85 23.08
N GLU A 326 -40.47 -7.95 23.70
CA GLU A 326 -41.12 -6.86 22.98
C GLU A 326 -40.09 -5.86 22.42
N GLU A 327 -39.00 -5.58 23.13
CA GLU A 327 -37.91 -4.77 22.58
C GLU A 327 -37.28 -5.41 21.34
N ILE A 328 -36.96 -6.70 21.40
CA ILE A 328 -36.40 -7.45 20.26
C ILE A 328 -37.38 -7.48 19.09
N LYS A 329 -38.66 -7.80 19.33
CA LYS A 329 -39.70 -7.82 18.30
C LYS A 329 -39.84 -6.45 17.66
N ASN A 330 -40.06 -5.41 18.47
CA ASN A 330 -40.22 -4.04 17.98
C ASN A 330 -39.00 -3.58 17.20
N ALA A 331 -37.78 -3.86 17.67
CA ALA A 331 -36.56 -3.48 16.97
C ALA A 331 -36.39 -4.26 15.65
N THR A 332 -36.64 -5.56 15.65
CA THR A 332 -36.53 -6.42 14.44
C THR A 332 -37.56 -6.01 13.39
N ASP A 333 -38.79 -5.77 13.84
CA ASP A 333 -39.88 -5.30 12.99
C ASP A 333 -39.58 -3.90 12.48
N THR A 334 -39.03 -2.99 13.29
CA THR A 334 -38.60 -1.64 12.85
C THR A 334 -37.55 -1.71 11.73
N VAL A 335 -36.61 -2.66 11.78
CA VAL A 335 -35.60 -2.81 10.71
C VAL A 335 -36.24 -3.30 9.41
N GLY A 336 -37.24 -4.18 9.49
CA GLY A 336 -37.92 -4.77 8.33
C GLY A 336 -39.15 -4.01 7.81
N ALA A 337 -39.80 -3.20 8.63
CA ALA A 337 -41.11 -2.62 8.36
C ALA A 337 -41.05 -1.54 7.27
N VAL A 338 -42.21 -1.20 6.71
CA VAL A 338 -42.38 -0.09 5.74
C VAL A 338 -43.09 1.10 6.40
N ASP A 339 -43.37 1.05 7.70
CA ASP A 339 -44.04 2.16 8.39
C ASP A 339 -43.13 3.41 8.49
N GLU A 340 -43.77 4.57 8.63
CA GLU A 340 -43.07 5.87 8.63
C GLU A 340 -42.14 6.07 9.83
N ARG A 341 -42.44 5.47 10.99
CA ARG A 341 -41.60 5.62 12.19
C ARG A 341 -40.30 4.83 12.00
N ALA A 342 -40.40 3.61 11.52
CA ALA A 342 -39.28 2.76 11.13
C ALA A 342 -38.43 3.37 10.01
N LYS A 343 -39.06 4.08 9.06
CA LYS A 343 -38.33 4.86 8.06
C LYS A 343 -37.52 5.99 8.69
N GLU A 344 -38.09 6.75 9.62
CA GLU A 344 -37.37 7.88 10.22
C GLU A 344 -36.18 7.43 11.08
N THR A 345 -36.35 6.36 11.86
CA THR A 345 -35.24 5.75 12.61
C THR A 345 -34.13 5.24 11.67
N ARG A 346 -34.48 4.57 10.57
CA ARG A 346 -33.47 4.17 9.56
C ARG A 346 -32.77 5.36 8.90
N LYS A 347 -33.49 6.46 8.62
CA LYS A 347 -32.89 7.69 8.11
C LYS A 347 -31.93 8.30 9.12
N GLU A 348 -32.25 8.29 10.41
CA GLU A 348 -31.36 8.79 11.45
C GLU A 348 -30.03 8.02 11.48
N TYR A 349 -30.08 6.68 11.41
CA TYR A 349 -28.87 5.87 11.29
C TYR A 349 -28.10 6.10 10.00
N ALA A 350 -28.81 6.19 8.87
CA ALA A 350 -28.17 6.55 7.61
C ALA A 350 -27.46 7.91 7.71
N ARG A 351 -28.08 8.92 8.35
CA ARG A 351 -27.45 10.22 8.61
C ARG A 351 -26.23 10.10 9.52
N LEU A 352 -26.28 9.26 10.55
CA LEU A 352 -25.14 9.03 11.46
C LEU A 352 -23.97 8.37 10.72
N VAL A 353 -24.21 7.29 9.98
CA VAL A 353 -23.19 6.59 9.18
C VAL A 353 -22.59 7.54 8.14
N ILE A 354 -23.43 8.29 7.42
CA ILE A 354 -22.97 9.30 6.46
C ILE A 354 -22.12 10.37 7.15
N ARG A 355 -22.49 10.83 8.34
CA ARG A 355 -21.72 11.81 9.12
C ARG A 355 -20.35 11.24 9.50
N ASN A 356 -20.30 10.04 10.05
CA ASN A 356 -19.06 9.38 10.47
C ASN A 356 -18.13 9.15 9.26
N VAL A 357 -18.67 8.67 8.14
CA VAL A 357 -17.90 8.53 6.89
C VAL A 357 -17.42 9.88 6.36
N THR A 358 -18.25 10.92 6.43
CA THR A 358 -17.84 12.28 6.03
C THR A 358 -16.72 12.82 6.91
N GLU A 359 -16.78 12.58 8.22
CA GLU A 359 -15.74 12.97 9.16
C GLU A 359 -14.45 12.18 8.91
N ALA A 360 -14.55 10.87 8.66
CA ALA A 360 -13.41 10.05 8.27
C ALA A 360 -12.78 10.53 6.95
N ILE A 361 -13.58 10.92 5.96
CA ILE A 361 -13.10 11.53 4.70
C ILE A 361 -12.34 12.83 5.00
N LYS A 362 -12.88 13.69 5.87
CA LYS A 362 -12.18 14.92 6.29
C LYS A 362 -10.85 14.61 6.97
N ASN A 363 -10.82 13.62 7.86
CA ASN A 363 -9.60 13.22 8.57
C ASN A 363 -8.54 12.67 7.61
N VAL A 364 -8.91 11.79 6.68
CA VAL A 364 -8.01 11.28 5.63
C VAL A 364 -7.54 12.41 4.72
N THR A 365 -8.43 13.36 4.39
CA THR A 365 -8.08 14.53 3.57
C THR A 365 -7.05 15.40 4.27
N THR A 366 -7.29 15.78 5.53
CA THR A 366 -6.36 16.61 6.32
C THR A 366 -5.01 15.91 6.49
N GLY A 367 -5.02 14.62 6.85
CA GLY A 367 -3.78 13.84 7.02
C GLY A 367 -2.97 13.74 5.72
N MET A 368 -3.65 13.55 4.59
CA MET A 368 -2.98 13.55 3.29
C MET A 368 -2.40 14.93 2.96
N GLU A 369 -3.14 16.02 3.17
CA GLU A 369 -2.63 17.38 2.93
C GLU A 369 -1.44 17.74 3.84
N GLU A 370 -1.45 17.29 5.09
CA GLU A 370 -0.33 17.44 6.02
C GLU A 370 0.89 16.65 5.53
N LYS A 371 0.72 15.39 5.14
CA LYS A 371 1.83 14.60 4.56
C LYS A 371 2.33 15.22 3.27
N LYS A 372 1.44 15.76 2.43
CA LYS A 372 1.83 16.46 1.21
C LYS A 372 2.74 17.65 1.52
N LYS A 373 2.37 18.45 2.52
CA LYS A 373 3.19 19.57 3.01
C LYS A 373 4.52 19.10 3.60
N GLU A 374 4.53 18.00 4.34
CA GLU A 374 5.75 17.42 4.91
C GLU A 374 6.73 16.98 3.80
N VAL A 375 6.26 16.21 2.82
CA VAL A 375 7.08 15.75 1.70
C VAL A 375 7.54 16.92 0.84
N ALA A 376 6.69 17.92 0.61
CA ALA A 376 7.07 19.15 -0.10
C ALA A 376 8.19 19.91 0.64
N ARG A 377 8.09 20.05 1.97
CA ARG A 377 9.14 20.66 2.80
C ARG A 377 10.43 19.86 2.76
N GLU A 378 10.34 18.53 2.83
CA GLU A 378 11.50 17.65 2.78
C GLU A 378 12.20 17.71 1.42
N ARG A 379 11.43 17.71 0.32
CA ARG A 379 11.97 17.88 -1.03
C ARG A 379 12.63 19.24 -1.21
N ALA A 380 12.01 20.31 -0.72
CA ALA A 380 12.59 21.65 -0.74
C ALA A 380 13.90 21.71 0.06
N ARG A 381 13.96 21.06 1.23
CA ARG A 381 15.19 20.95 2.03
C ARG A 381 16.30 20.24 1.26
N ARG A 382 16.01 19.10 0.63
CA ARG A 382 16.99 18.34 -0.17
C ARG A 382 17.48 19.11 -1.39
N GLU A 383 16.58 19.82 -2.07
CA GLU A 383 16.95 20.66 -3.21
C GLU A 383 17.83 21.84 -2.79
N GLU A 384 17.52 22.48 -1.66
CA GLU A 384 18.36 23.53 -1.11
C GLU A 384 19.73 23.00 -0.68
N GLU A 385 19.80 21.84 -0.02
CA GLU A 385 21.06 21.18 0.31
C GLU A 385 21.87 20.83 -0.94
N ALA A 386 21.24 20.29 -1.98
CA ALA A 386 21.88 20.00 -3.25
C ALA A 386 22.41 21.28 -3.93
N ARG A 387 21.64 22.38 -3.90
CA ARG A 387 22.07 23.68 -4.42
C ARG A 387 23.27 24.22 -3.65
N ARG A 388 23.25 24.14 -2.32
CA ARG A 388 24.38 24.55 -1.46
C ARG A 388 25.62 23.69 -1.73
N ALA A 389 25.45 22.38 -1.92
CA ALA A 389 26.55 21.47 -2.27
C ALA A 389 27.14 21.78 -3.66
N ALA A 390 26.29 22.03 -4.66
CA ALA A 390 26.71 22.40 -6.00
C ALA A 390 27.43 23.75 -6.03
N GLU A 391 26.94 24.75 -5.27
CA GLU A 391 27.61 26.04 -5.15
C GLU A 391 28.97 25.91 -4.44
N LYS A 392 29.06 25.13 -3.35
CA LYS A 392 30.33 24.86 -2.67
C LYS A 392 31.32 24.14 -3.59
N ALA A 393 30.85 23.17 -4.37
CA ALA A 393 31.67 22.48 -5.36
C ALA A 393 32.14 23.42 -6.47
N ARG A 394 31.28 24.34 -6.95
CA ARG A 394 31.67 25.36 -7.92
C ARG A 394 32.73 26.31 -7.37
N ARG A 395 32.55 26.82 -6.15
CA ARG A 395 33.54 27.67 -5.47
C ARG A 395 34.88 26.96 -5.29
N LYS A 396 34.87 25.68 -4.91
CA LYS A 396 36.09 24.87 -4.78
C LYS A 396 36.81 24.70 -6.12
N ARG A 397 36.07 24.46 -7.22
CA ARG A 397 36.64 24.40 -8.57
C ARG A 397 37.24 25.72 -9.02
N GLU A 398 36.55 26.83 -8.78
CA GLU A 398 37.05 28.18 -9.08
C GLU A 398 38.32 28.51 -8.26
N GLU A 399 38.37 28.12 -6.99
CA GLU A 399 39.55 28.31 -6.13
C GLU A 399 40.73 27.42 -6.58
N GLU A 400 40.48 26.15 -6.89
CA GLU A 400 41.50 25.24 -7.46
C GLU A 400 42.02 25.75 -8.81
N GLU A 401 41.15 26.28 -9.68
CA GLU A 401 41.55 26.87 -10.94
C GLU A 401 42.39 28.14 -10.75
N ARG A 402 41.99 29.03 -9.84
CA ARG A 402 42.80 30.20 -9.47
C ARG A 402 44.15 29.81 -8.89
N ALA A 403 44.20 28.80 -8.05
CA ALA A 403 45.45 28.28 -7.49
C ALA A 403 46.36 27.68 -8.59
N ARG A 404 45.78 26.97 -9.57
CA ARG A 404 46.51 26.47 -10.74
C ARG A 404 47.06 27.61 -11.59
N GLN A 405 46.25 28.62 -11.91
CA GLN A 405 46.70 29.79 -12.67
C GLN A 405 47.79 30.56 -11.92
N ALA A 406 47.68 30.73 -10.61
CA ALA A 406 48.71 31.39 -9.80
C ALA A 406 50.02 30.58 -9.78
N ALA A 407 49.94 29.25 -9.60
CA ALA A 407 51.10 28.37 -9.64
C ALA A 407 51.77 28.35 -11.03
N GLU A 408 50.98 28.40 -12.10
CA GLU A 408 51.48 28.50 -13.48
C GLU A 408 52.22 29.81 -13.72
N ARG A 409 51.67 30.95 -13.28
CA ARG A 409 52.35 32.25 -13.35
C ARG A 409 53.67 32.25 -12.60
N VAL A 410 53.72 31.67 -11.39
CA VAL A 410 54.97 31.55 -10.62
C VAL A 410 55.99 30.69 -11.36
N ARG A 411 55.57 29.58 -11.98
CA ARG A 411 56.45 28.73 -12.78
C ARG A 411 56.96 29.44 -14.03
N GLU A 412 56.11 30.19 -14.72
CA GLU A 412 56.51 30.96 -15.91
C GLU A 412 57.51 32.05 -15.53
N GLU A 413 57.29 32.77 -14.43
CA GLU A 413 58.22 33.79 -13.94
C GLU A 413 59.57 33.18 -13.51
N GLN A 414 59.56 32.05 -12.80
CA GLN A 414 60.78 31.31 -12.48
C GLN A 414 61.52 30.84 -13.73
N ALA A 415 60.80 30.37 -14.76
CA ALA A 415 61.39 29.96 -16.03
C ALA A 415 61.99 31.16 -16.78
N ARG A 416 61.35 32.34 -16.75
CA ARG A 416 61.90 33.58 -17.31
C ARG A 416 63.18 34.00 -16.59
N GLN A 417 63.18 33.99 -15.25
CA GLN A 417 64.37 34.32 -14.46
C GLN A 417 65.52 33.31 -14.69
N ALA A 418 65.21 32.02 -14.79
CA ALA A 418 66.21 30.99 -15.11
C ALA A 418 66.77 31.16 -16.52
N ALA A 419 65.93 31.46 -17.50
CA ALA A 419 66.36 31.74 -18.88
C ALA A 419 67.21 33.02 -18.97
N GLU A 420 66.89 34.06 -18.21
CA GLU A 420 67.68 35.28 -18.13
C GLU A 420 69.05 35.03 -17.49
N LYS A 421 69.11 34.32 -16.37
CA LYS A 421 70.37 33.89 -15.74
C LYS A 421 71.21 33.02 -16.68
N ALA A 422 70.59 32.09 -17.41
CA ALA A 422 71.28 31.27 -18.40
C ALA A 422 71.86 32.11 -19.55
N LYS A 423 71.14 33.14 -20.01
CA LYS A 423 71.65 34.09 -21.02
C LYS A 423 72.80 34.94 -20.48
N GLU A 424 72.70 35.43 -19.24
CA GLU A 424 73.78 36.19 -18.59
C GLU A 424 75.03 35.33 -18.40
N GLU A 425 74.86 34.08 -17.96
CA GLU A 425 75.96 33.14 -17.79
C GLU A 425 76.60 32.75 -19.13
N GLN A 426 75.81 32.51 -20.18
CA GLN A 426 76.33 32.34 -21.54
C GLN A 426 77.08 33.58 -22.03
N ALA A 427 76.60 34.78 -21.74
CA ALA A 427 77.28 36.02 -22.09
C ALA A 427 78.61 36.18 -21.32
N ARG A 428 78.65 35.82 -20.03
CA ARG A 428 79.89 35.80 -19.23
C ARG A 428 80.89 34.78 -19.74
N GLN A 429 80.44 33.56 -20.06
CA GLN A 429 81.30 32.52 -20.64
C GLN A 429 81.81 32.92 -22.03
N ALA A 430 80.99 33.58 -22.86
CA ALA A 430 81.41 34.11 -24.16
C ALA A 430 82.42 35.26 -24.01
N ALA A 431 82.21 36.15 -23.04
CA ALA A 431 83.13 37.25 -22.73
C ALA A 431 84.45 36.73 -22.16
N GLU A 432 84.42 35.72 -21.29
CA GLU A 432 85.61 35.07 -20.74
C GLU A 432 86.39 34.31 -21.83
N LYS A 433 85.70 33.55 -22.68
CA LYS A 433 86.33 32.94 -23.88
C LYS A 433 86.92 33.99 -24.81
N ALA A 434 86.25 35.12 -25.01
CA ALA A 434 86.79 36.23 -25.81
C ALA A 434 88.03 36.85 -25.16
N ARG A 435 88.06 36.98 -23.83
CA ARG A 435 89.22 37.47 -23.07
C ARG A 435 90.39 36.50 -23.14
N LEU A 436 90.14 35.20 -22.96
CA LEU A 436 91.15 34.15 -23.09
C LEU A 436 91.67 34.05 -24.54
N ALA A 437 90.81 34.19 -25.54
CA ALA A 437 91.21 34.24 -26.94
C ALA A 437 92.00 35.52 -27.27
N ALA A 438 91.65 36.66 -26.68
CA ALA A 438 92.40 37.91 -26.82
C ALA A 438 93.77 37.82 -26.11
N GLU A 439 93.85 37.18 -24.96
CA GLU A 439 95.09 36.94 -24.22
C GLU A 439 95.97 35.91 -24.95
N GLN A 440 95.40 34.83 -25.49
CA GLN A 440 96.12 33.92 -26.38
C GLN A 440 96.60 34.64 -27.63
N LYS A 441 95.79 35.48 -28.27
CA LYS A 441 96.24 36.30 -29.41
C LYS A 441 97.29 37.32 -29.03
N ALA A 442 97.26 37.86 -27.80
CA ALA A 442 98.29 38.76 -27.30
C ALA A 442 99.61 37.99 -27.05
N ARG A 443 99.55 36.83 -26.41
CA ARG A 443 100.69 35.92 -26.22
C ARG A 443 101.22 35.38 -27.54
N GLU A 444 100.35 35.11 -28.53
CA GLU A 444 100.74 34.70 -29.87
C GLU A 444 101.35 35.87 -30.66
N LYS A 445 100.86 37.10 -30.48
CA LYS A 445 101.43 38.30 -31.10
C LYS A 445 102.76 38.70 -30.44
N GLU A 446 102.92 38.45 -29.14
CA GLU A 446 104.16 38.64 -28.39
C GLU A 446 105.17 37.52 -28.71
N ALA A 447 104.73 36.26 -28.81
CA ALA A 447 105.51 35.15 -29.32
C ALA A 447 105.84 35.35 -30.81
N ARG A 448 104.98 35.95 -31.62
CA ARG A 448 105.30 36.37 -33.00
C ARG A 448 106.30 37.51 -33.01
N ARG A 449 106.23 38.50 -32.12
CA ARG A 449 107.23 39.58 -32.04
C ARG A 449 108.59 39.07 -31.51
N ALA A 450 108.59 38.09 -30.61
CA ALA A 450 109.79 37.39 -30.17
C ALA A 450 110.34 36.45 -31.25
N ALA A 451 109.47 35.74 -31.98
CA ALA A 451 109.82 34.89 -33.10
C ALA A 451 110.17 35.68 -34.37
N GLU A 452 109.71 36.92 -34.55
CA GLU A 452 110.05 37.79 -35.68
C GLU A 452 111.37 38.52 -35.41
N LYS A 453 111.70 38.83 -34.14
CA LYS A 453 113.06 39.21 -33.73
C LYS A 453 114.04 38.03 -33.82
N ALA A 454 113.64 36.82 -33.43
CA ALA A 454 114.46 35.62 -33.60
C ALA A 454 114.55 35.16 -35.07
N LYS A 455 113.52 35.38 -35.89
CA LYS A 455 113.54 35.08 -37.34
C LYS A 455 114.18 36.17 -38.20
N GLN A 456 114.44 37.37 -37.69
CA GLN A 456 115.37 38.31 -38.32
C GLN A 456 116.84 37.91 -38.08
N GLU A 457 117.14 37.15 -37.02
CA GLU A 457 118.50 36.63 -36.72
C GLU A 457 118.73 35.18 -37.19
N GLU A 458 117.68 34.36 -37.38
CA GLU A 458 117.81 32.97 -37.87
C GLU A 458 117.33 32.73 -39.31
N ALA A 459 116.90 33.76 -40.05
CA ALA A 459 116.63 33.67 -41.50
C ALA A 459 117.87 33.87 -42.39
N GLU A 460 119.08 33.76 -41.83
CA GLU A 460 120.34 33.56 -42.56
C GLU A 460 120.82 32.10 -42.61
N LYS A 461 120.13 31.13 -41.99
CA LYS A 461 120.60 29.72 -41.98
C LYS A 461 119.52 28.69 -42.32
N ALA A 462 119.65 28.15 -43.54
CA ALA A 462 119.24 26.82 -44.01
C ALA A 462 117.72 26.47 -44.00
N LYS A 463 117.01 26.49 -45.13
CA LYS A 463 116.93 25.44 -46.18
C LYS A 463 116.76 23.97 -45.70
N LYS A 464 115.52 23.46 -45.89
CA LYS A 464 115.09 22.13 -46.44
C LYS A 464 114.66 20.97 -45.48
N LYS A 465 113.59 20.27 -45.96
CA LYS A 465 113.06 18.88 -45.74
C LYS A 465 111.84 18.78 -44.77
N LYS A 466 110.61 18.38 -45.16
CA LYS A 466 110.01 17.07 -45.61
C LYS A 466 110.15 15.96 -44.55
N ASP A 467 109.19 15.11 -44.17
CA ASP A 467 107.84 14.67 -44.62
C ASP A 467 107.12 13.97 -43.41
N ASP A 468 105.91 13.41 -43.61
CA ASP A 468 105.21 12.34 -42.83
C ASP A 468 104.41 12.73 -41.57
N SER A 469 103.25 12.14 -41.21
CA SER A 469 102.33 11.16 -41.81
C SER A 469 101.11 10.99 -40.86
N SER A 470 100.06 10.32 -41.34
CA SER A 470 99.14 9.42 -40.59
C SER A 470 98.03 10.00 -39.67
N SER A 471 96.77 9.82 -40.13
CA SER A 471 95.53 9.59 -39.36
C SER A 471 95.66 8.32 -38.46
N PRO A 472 94.76 7.92 -37.50
CA PRO A 472 93.28 7.90 -37.64
C PRO A 472 92.38 7.88 -36.35
N ALA A 473 91.05 7.87 -36.60
CA ALA A 473 90.00 7.03 -35.98
C ALA A 473 89.50 7.17 -34.51
N LEU A 474 88.15 7.28 -34.43
CA LEU A 474 87.17 6.59 -33.53
C LEU A 474 87.31 6.80 -31.99
N VAL A 475 86.24 6.84 -31.18
CA VAL A 475 85.59 5.64 -30.61
C VAL A 475 84.46 6.06 -29.62
N HIS A 476 83.31 5.35 -29.66
CA HIS A 476 82.27 5.08 -28.61
C HIS A 476 81.38 6.20 -28.03
N SER A 477 80.16 6.00 -27.49
CA SER A 477 79.19 4.89 -27.27
C SER A 477 78.06 5.60 -26.48
N SER A 478 76.76 5.36 -26.65
CA SER A 478 76.05 4.27 -25.97
C SER A 478 74.61 4.14 -26.47
N LEU A 479 74.37 2.98 -27.06
CA LEU A 479 73.07 2.38 -27.35
C LEU A 479 72.97 1.19 -26.40
N ILE A 480 72.22 1.30 -25.29
CA ILE A 480 71.87 0.20 -24.36
C ILE A 480 70.57 0.60 -23.62
N LEU A 481 69.64 -0.36 -23.53
CA LEU A 481 68.25 -0.37 -23.01
C LEU A 481 67.18 0.00 -24.06
N LEU A 482 66.73 -0.83 -25.01
CA LEU A 482 66.44 -2.27 -25.03
C LEU A 482 65.65 -2.78 -23.79
N VAL A 483 64.41 -3.18 -24.07
CA VAL A 483 63.71 -4.38 -23.53
C VAL A 483 62.77 -4.13 -22.33
N LEU A 484 61.47 -4.42 -22.58
CA LEU A 484 60.34 -4.66 -21.67
C LEU A 484 59.50 -3.46 -21.23
N CYS A 485 58.36 -3.23 -21.92
CA CYS A 485 57.04 -2.98 -21.30
C CYS A 485 55.94 -2.73 -22.36
N VAL A 486 56.00 -3.42 -23.49
CA VAL A 486 54.85 -3.62 -24.39
C VAL A 486 54.52 -5.11 -24.31
N LEU A 487 53.70 -5.52 -23.34
CA LEU A 487 52.90 -6.76 -23.29
C LEU A 487 52.46 -7.07 -21.84
N GLY A 488 51.16 -6.99 -21.59
CA GLY A 488 50.48 -7.36 -20.33
C GLY A 488 49.68 -6.17 -19.80
N TYR A 489 48.35 -6.15 -19.74
CA TYR A 489 47.39 -7.22 -19.56
C TYR A 489 46.05 -6.83 -20.21
N THR A 490 45.70 -7.51 -21.30
CA THR A 490 44.30 -7.78 -21.67
C THR A 490 44.07 -9.25 -21.36
N LEU A 491 43.50 -9.57 -20.19
CA LEU A 491 42.72 -10.78 -19.92
C LEU A 491 42.41 -10.93 -18.40
N VAL A 492 41.14 -11.25 -18.13
CA VAL A 492 40.54 -11.83 -16.90
C VAL A 492 40.06 -10.85 -15.81
N CYS A 493 38.82 -10.38 -15.92
CA CYS A 493 37.67 -10.87 -15.13
C CYS A 493 36.39 -10.17 -15.61
#